data_AF-A0A927CDN4-F1
#
_entry.id   AF-A0A927CDN4-F1
#
_cell.length_a   1.000
_cell.length_b   1.000
_cell.length_c   1.000
_cell.angle_alpha   90.00
_cell.angle_beta   90.00
_cell.angle_gamma   90.00
#
_symmetry.space_group_name_H-M   'P 1'
#
loop_
_entity.id
_entity.type
_entity.pdbx_description
1 polymer ?
#
loop_
_entity_poly.entity_id
_entity_poly.type
_entity_poly.pdbx_seq_one_letter_code
_entity_poly.pdbx_strand_id
1 'polypeptide(L)'
;MIRRKKLLPVRVTVVLIGLTAAAAHLCHHVHALQRQEPAEPAIAVAQDRFRTESAEAGIIAMNQKRAALDSDRLRIVLTARKYLGTPYVYGAKYGQTDTFDCSSFAKTVFAEHGMELPRVSRDQAKLGEPVERDDLSVGDLVFFATDETHGVIGHVGIYTGSGRMIHTYGDGGVKYSRIDSGYWEERYVTARRLLK
;
A
#
# COMPACT_ATOMS: atom_id res chain seq x y z
N MET A 1 -47.50 1.34 -83.09
CA MET A 1 -47.13 -0.08 -82.94
C MET A 1 -48.15 -0.74 -82.01
N ILE A 2 -48.91 -1.71 -82.54
CA ILE A 2 -49.58 -2.85 -81.87
C ILE A 2 -50.48 -2.50 -80.65
N ARG A 3 -51.79 -2.23 -80.87
CA ARG A 3 -52.93 -3.17 -81.01
C ARG A 3 -53.40 -3.81 -79.68
N ARG A 4 -54.62 -3.41 -79.27
CA ARG A 4 -55.86 -4.24 -79.16
C ARG A 4 -55.89 -5.14 -77.90
N LYS A 5 -56.99 -5.38 -77.19
CA LYS A 5 -58.44 -5.28 -77.43
C LYS A 5 -59.13 -5.45 -76.06
N LYS A 6 -60.33 -4.85 -75.91
CA LYS A 6 -61.31 -5.08 -74.83
C LYS A 6 -61.78 -6.55 -74.78
N LEU A 7 -62.23 -7.03 -73.61
CA LEU A 7 -63.57 -7.61 -73.35
C LEU A 7 -63.70 -8.03 -71.86
N LEU A 8 -64.85 -7.69 -71.24
CA LEU A 8 -65.40 -8.13 -69.94
C LEU A 8 -66.20 -9.45 -70.13
N PRO A 9 -66.96 -9.98 -69.13
CA PRO A 9 -66.74 -10.31 -67.71
C PRO A 9 -67.02 -11.82 -67.45
N VAL A 10 -67.16 -12.26 -66.18
CA VAL A 10 -68.22 -13.18 -65.64
C VAL A 10 -67.74 -13.80 -64.31
N ARG A 11 -68.60 -13.72 -63.28
CA ARG A 11 -68.50 -14.44 -61.99
C ARG A 11 -69.13 -15.82 -62.13
N VAL A 12 -68.52 -16.86 -61.52
CA VAL A 12 -69.24 -18.09 -61.09
C VAL A 12 -68.72 -18.55 -59.73
N THR A 13 -69.55 -18.27 -58.73
CA THR A 13 -70.03 -19.05 -57.57
C THR A 13 -69.41 -20.42 -57.21
N VAL A 14 -68.93 -20.49 -55.96
CA VAL A 14 -69.10 -21.52 -54.88
C VAL A 14 -69.03 -23.01 -55.24
N VAL A 15 -68.13 -23.77 -54.56
CA VAL A 15 -68.49 -25.02 -53.88
C VAL A 15 -67.70 -25.16 -52.56
N LEU A 16 -68.42 -25.64 -51.55
CA LEU A 16 -68.14 -25.84 -50.14
C LEU A 16 -67.44 -27.19 -49.82
N ILE A 17 -66.77 -27.20 -48.67
CA ILE A 17 -66.57 -28.30 -47.70
C ILE A 17 -65.81 -29.55 -48.16
N GLY A 18 -64.68 -29.79 -47.49
CA GLY A 18 -63.97 -31.07 -47.49
C GLY A 18 -63.08 -31.20 -46.26
N LEU A 19 -63.69 -31.59 -45.14
CA LEU A 19 -63.05 -32.08 -43.92
C LEU A 19 -62.40 -33.44 -44.24
N THR A 20 -61.12 -33.67 -43.93
CA THR A 20 -60.61 -34.83 -43.15
C THR A 20 -59.08 -35.01 -43.23
N ALA A 21 -58.50 -35.13 -42.03
CA ALA A 21 -57.48 -36.07 -41.57
C ALA A 21 -56.10 -36.23 -42.27
N ALA A 22 -55.09 -36.04 -41.41
CA ALA A 22 -53.92 -36.89 -41.20
C ALA A 22 -52.67 -36.77 -42.10
N ALA A 23 -51.66 -36.16 -41.49
CA ALA A 23 -50.28 -36.64 -41.34
C ALA A 23 -49.49 -37.10 -42.58
N ALA A 24 -48.48 -36.30 -42.97
CA ALA A 24 -47.10 -36.77 -43.13
C ALA A 24 -46.13 -35.61 -43.45
N HIS A 25 -45.00 -35.62 -42.72
CA HIS A 25 -43.65 -35.25 -43.17
C HIS A 25 -43.23 -33.78 -43.40
N LEU A 26 -42.31 -33.38 -42.52
CA LEU A 26 -41.05 -32.66 -42.78
C LEU A 26 -41.04 -31.18 -43.21
N CYS A 27 -40.52 -30.37 -42.27
CA CYS A 27 -39.50 -29.33 -42.45
C CYS A 27 -39.82 -28.14 -43.38
N HIS A 28 -40.15 -26.97 -42.79
CA HIS A 28 -39.43 -25.71 -43.07
C HIS A 28 -39.73 -24.63 -42.00
N HIS A 29 -38.68 -24.32 -41.24
CA HIS A 29 -38.20 -22.99 -40.89
C HIS A 29 -39.04 -22.02 -40.03
N VAL A 30 -38.62 -22.00 -38.76
CA VAL A 30 -38.77 -21.02 -37.68
C VAL A 30 -38.29 -19.61 -38.07
N HIS A 31 -39.03 -18.56 -37.68
CA HIS A 31 -38.47 -17.36 -37.00
C HIS A 31 -39.59 -16.43 -36.51
N ALA A 32 -40.19 -16.79 -35.38
CA ALA A 32 -40.81 -15.85 -34.47
C ALA A 32 -40.25 -16.13 -33.08
N LEU A 33 -39.12 -15.52 -32.73
CA LEU A 33 -38.65 -15.49 -31.36
C LEU A 33 -38.18 -14.08 -31.02
N GLN A 34 -38.87 -13.55 -30.02
CA GLN A 34 -38.55 -12.36 -29.28
C GLN A 34 -37.08 -12.40 -28.85
N ARG A 35 -36.35 -11.30 -29.05
CA ARG A 35 -35.06 -11.10 -28.39
C ARG A 35 -35.33 -10.83 -26.90
N GLN A 36 -35.51 -11.88 -26.11
CA GLN A 36 -35.26 -11.82 -24.69
C GLN A 36 -33.73 -11.75 -24.52
N GLU A 37 -33.23 -10.69 -23.89
CA GLU A 37 -31.85 -10.68 -23.43
C GLU A 37 -31.65 -11.88 -22.49
N PRO A 38 -30.57 -12.68 -22.67
CA PRO A 38 -30.34 -13.81 -21.80
C PRO A 38 -30.15 -13.31 -20.36
N ALA A 39 -31.00 -13.76 -19.43
CA ALA A 39 -30.80 -13.53 -18.02
C ALA A 39 -29.43 -14.10 -17.62
N GLU A 40 -28.47 -13.23 -17.31
CA GLU A 40 -27.23 -13.65 -16.67
C GLU A 40 -27.58 -14.48 -15.42
N PRO A 41 -26.91 -15.62 -15.18
CA PRO A 41 -27.26 -16.47 -14.06
C PRO A 41 -27.03 -15.69 -12.75
N ALA A 42 -28.09 -15.46 -11.98
CA ALA A 42 -28.07 -14.71 -10.72
C ALA A 42 -26.99 -15.18 -9.73
N ILE A 43 -26.55 -16.44 -9.85
CA ILE A 43 -25.45 -17.03 -9.08
C ILE A 43 -24.09 -16.37 -9.43
N ALA A 44 -23.82 -16.09 -10.71
CA ALA A 44 -22.57 -15.42 -11.11
C ALA A 44 -22.51 -13.98 -10.58
N VAL A 45 -23.64 -13.27 -10.62
CA VAL A 45 -23.76 -11.91 -10.06
C VAL A 45 -23.58 -11.92 -8.54
N ALA A 46 -24.13 -12.91 -7.83
CA ALA A 46 -23.94 -13.05 -6.38
C ALA A 46 -22.50 -13.42 -5.99
N GLN A 47 -21.84 -14.28 -6.77
CA GLN A 47 -20.44 -14.67 -6.54
C GLN A 47 -19.46 -13.53 -6.81
N ASP A 48 -19.72 -12.72 -7.84
CA ASP A 48 -18.92 -11.53 -8.16
C ASP A 48 -19.08 -10.42 -7.11
N ARG A 49 -20.31 -10.22 -6.60
CA ARG A 49 -20.56 -9.32 -5.46
C ARG A 49 -19.83 -9.77 -4.19
N PHE A 50 -19.91 -11.05 -3.83
CA PHE A 50 -19.19 -11.57 -2.66
C PHE A 50 -17.66 -11.46 -2.80
N ARG A 51 -17.14 -11.66 -4.02
CA ARG A 51 -15.73 -11.44 -4.34
C ARG A 51 -15.33 -9.96 -4.17
N THR A 52 -16.17 -9.04 -4.61
CA THR A 52 -15.93 -7.59 -4.52
C THR A 52 -15.99 -7.10 -3.07
N GLU A 53 -17.00 -7.49 -2.31
CA GLU A 53 -17.14 -7.16 -0.88
C GLU A 53 -15.96 -7.68 -0.05
N SER A 54 -15.48 -8.89 -0.35
CA SER A 54 -14.31 -9.48 0.29
C SER A 54 -13.01 -8.73 -0.04
N ALA A 55 -12.87 -8.23 -1.27
CA ALA A 55 -11.72 -7.43 -1.69
C ALA A 55 -11.72 -6.04 -1.04
N GLU A 56 -12.89 -5.38 -0.97
CA GLU A 56 -13.04 -4.07 -0.32
C GLU A 56 -12.72 -4.13 1.18
N ALA A 57 -13.23 -5.15 1.89
CA ALA A 57 -12.91 -5.35 3.30
C ALA A 57 -11.40 -5.54 3.54
N GLY A 58 -10.71 -6.26 2.64
CA GLY A 58 -9.27 -6.42 2.67
C GLY A 58 -8.52 -5.10 2.50
N ILE A 59 -8.94 -4.25 1.54
CA ILE A 59 -8.34 -2.93 1.31
C ILE A 59 -8.54 -2.01 2.53
N ILE A 60 -9.73 -2.01 3.13
CA ILE A 60 -10.03 -1.19 4.33
C ILE A 60 -9.12 -1.61 5.49
N ALA A 61 -9.00 -2.91 5.77
CA ALA A 61 -8.16 -3.42 6.84
C ALA A 61 -6.67 -3.06 6.63
N MET A 62 -6.18 -3.15 5.38
CA MET A 62 -4.81 -2.75 5.06
C MET A 62 -4.57 -1.26 5.26
N ASN A 63 -5.50 -0.40 4.86
CA ASN A 63 -5.40 1.04 5.07
C ASN A 63 -5.42 1.42 6.56
N GLN A 64 -6.26 0.76 7.36
CA GLN A 64 -6.30 0.96 8.81
C GLN A 64 -4.98 0.52 9.47
N LYS A 65 -4.43 -0.64 9.07
CA LYS A 65 -3.12 -1.09 9.56
C LYS A 65 -2.02 -0.10 9.20
N ARG A 66 -2.00 0.42 7.98
CA ARG A 66 -1.03 1.44 7.53
C ARG A 66 -1.15 2.73 8.35
N ALA A 67 -2.36 3.22 8.56
CA ALA A 67 -2.59 4.42 9.37
C ALA A 67 -2.14 4.24 10.83
N ALA A 68 -2.37 3.06 11.42
CA ALA A 68 -1.87 2.72 12.74
C ALA A 68 -0.33 2.71 12.78
N LEU A 69 0.32 2.11 11.78
CA LEU A 69 1.78 2.10 11.67
C LEU A 69 2.34 3.51 11.53
N ASP A 70 1.76 4.34 10.67
CA ASP A 70 2.19 5.73 10.51
C ASP A 70 2.04 6.52 11.82
N SER A 71 0.99 6.24 12.60
CA SER A 71 0.81 6.80 13.94
C SER A 71 1.89 6.33 14.92
N ASP A 72 2.19 5.04 15.00
CA ASP A 72 3.21 4.50 15.91
C ASP A 72 4.60 5.06 15.60
N ARG A 73 4.92 5.16 14.30
CA ARG A 73 6.15 5.76 13.80
C ARG A 73 6.28 7.23 14.16
N LEU A 74 5.19 7.99 14.05
CA LEU A 74 5.15 9.38 14.49
C LEU A 74 5.36 9.49 16.00
N ARG A 75 4.78 8.58 16.80
CA ARG A 75 4.96 8.55 18.26
C ARG A 75 6.42 8.35 18.68
N ILE A 76 7.20 7.55 17.95
CA ILE A 76 8.66 7.43 18.17
C ILE A 76 9.34 8.79 18.06
N VAL A 77 9.05 9.55 17.00
CA VAL A 77 9.64 10.88 16.80
C VAL A 77 9.16 11.88 17.85
N LEU A 78 7.89 11.81 18.26
CA LEU A 78 7.36 12.65 19.34
C LEU A 78 8.04 12.35 20.69
N THR A 79 8.33 11.08 20.99
CA THR A 79 9.14 10.70 22.15
C THR A 79 10.55 11.25 22.05
N ALA A 80 11.21 11.08 20.90
CA ALA A 80 12.56 11.60 20.66
C ALA A 80 12.65 13.12 20.91
N ARG A 81 11.61 13.88 20.55
CA ARG A 81 11.54 15.34 20.74
C ARG A 81 11.55 15.79 22.19
N LYS A 82 11.09 14.96 23.14
CA LYS A 82 11.11 15.29 24.57
C LYS A 82 12.54 15.56 25.08
N TYR A 83 13.53 15.00 24.40
CA TYR A 83 14.94 15.07 24.77
C TYR A 83 15.73 16.13 24.02
N LEU A 84 15.09 17.01 23.23
CA LEU A 84 15.79 18.08 22.51
C LEU A 84 16.67 18.91 23.46
N GLY A 85 17.93 19.10 23.08
CA GLY A 85 18.93 19.81 23.87
C GLY A 85 19.65 18.97 24.93
N THR A 86 19.24 17.73 25.21
CA THR A 86 19.96 16.87 26.17
C THR A 86 21.43 16.70 25.71
N PRO A 87 22.42 17.02 26.56
CA PRO A 87 23.83 17.01 26.18
C PRO A 87 24.35 15.68 25.65
N TYR A 88 25.30 15.78 24.71
CA TYR A 88 26.05 14.63 24.22
C TYR A 88 27.20 14.28 25.17
N VAL A 89 27.33 13.01 25.53
CA VAL A 89 28.51 12.45 26.19
C VAL A 89 28.84 11.11 25.55
N TYR A 90 30.01 11.00 24.92
CA TYR A 90 30.46 9.75 24.31
C TYR A 90 30.44 8.61 25.34
N GLY A 91 29.79 7.50 25.00
CA GLY A 91 29.69 6.36 25.90
C GLY A 91 28.71 6.53 27.06
N ALA A 92 27.80 7.52 27.02
CA ALA A 92 26.79 7.73 28.07
C ALA A 92 26.07 6.42 28.45
N LYS A 93 25.89 6.18 29.75
CA LYS A 93 25.26 4.94 30.22
C LYS A 93 23.78 4.91 29.82
N TYR A 94 23.29 3.72 29.47
CA TYR A 94 21.86 3.51 29.32
C TYR A 94 21.15 3.58 30.69
N GLY A 95 19.88 4.00 30.70
CA GLY A 95 19.07 4.10 31.92
C GLY A 95 19.08 5.48 32.58
N GLN A 96 19.67 6.49 31.93
CA GLN A 96 19.61 7.90 32.34
C GLN A 96 19.21 8.79 31.17
N THR A 97 18.78 10.01 31.48
CA THR A 97 18.27 10.99 30.52
C THR A 97 18.96 12.36 30.62
N ASP A 98 19.92 12.51 31.52
CA ASP A 98 20.63 13.79 31.73
C ASP A 98 21.69 14.03 30.66
N THR A 99 22.24 12.94 30.10
CA THR A 99 23.14 12.96 28.94
C THR A 99 22.90 11.74 28.05
N PHE A 100 23.32 11.82 26.79
CA PHE A 100 23.21 10.73 25.84
C PHE A 100 24.43 10.63 24.94
N ASP A 101 24.72 9.43 24.44
CA ASP A 101 25.35 9.26 23.13
C ASP A 101 24.29 8.86 22.09
N CYS A 102 24.68 8.75 20.83
CA CYS A 102 23.76 8.46 19.73
C CYS A 102 22.94 7.18 19.95
N SER A 103 23.61 6.10 20.35
CA SER A 103 23.00 4.78 20.52
C SER A 103 22.19 4.63 21.82
N SER A 104 22.61 5.25 22.91
CA SER A 104 21.84 5.28 24.17
C SER A 104 20.59 6.14 24.01
N PHE A 105 20.67 7.26 23.29
CA PHE A 105 19.49 8.05 22.91
C PHE A 105 18.48 7.23 22.11
N ALA A 106 18.92 6.61 21.00
CA ALA A 106 18.03 5.77 20.19
C ALA A 106 17.44 4.62 21.02
N LYS A 107 18.25 3.96 21.86
CA LYS A 107 17.79 2.89 22.75
C LYS A 107 16.72 3.38 23.73
N THR A 108 16.92 4.52 24.39
CA THR A 108 15.95 5.11 25.34
C THR A 108 14.63 5.43 24.64
N VAL A 109 14.68 6.05 23.46
CA VAL A 109 13.46 6.39 22.70
C VAL A 109 12.69 5.12 22.32
N PHE A 110 13.35 4.10 21.79
CA PHE A 110 12.68 2.87 21.35
C PHE A 110 12.18 2.01 22.52
N ALA A 111 12.85 2.03 23.67
CA ALA A 111 12.42 1.33 24.87
C ALA A 111 11.08 1.87 25.41
N GLU A 112 10.82 3.18 25.30
CA GLU A 112 9.49 3.76 25.63
C GLU A 112 8.34 3.23 24.77
N HIS A 113 8.66 2.63 23.61
CA HIS A 113 7.71 1.97 22.72
C HIS A 113 7.82 0.43 22.74
N GLY A 114 8.45 -0.13 23.80
CA GLY A 114 8.56 -1.57 24.00
C GLY A 114 9.56 -2.28 23.08
N MET A 115 10.46 -1.53 22.44
CA MET A 115 11.48 -2.08 21.53
C MET A 115 12.87 -1.97 22.16
N GLU A 116 13.46 -3.13 22.46
CA GLU A 116 14.79 -3.18 23.06
C GLU A 116 15.90 -3.15 22.01
N LEU A 117 16.67 -2.07 22.00
CA LEU A 117 17.86 -1.95 21.15
C LEU A 117 19.13 -2.39 21.90
N PRO A 118 20.12 -3.01 21.23
CA PRO A 118 21.47 -3.16 21.75
C PRO A 118 22.11 -1.83 22.12
N ARG A 119 23.12 -1.85 22.98
CA ARG A 119 23.82 -0.62 23.41
C ARG A 119 24.61 0.06 22.29
N VAL A 120 25.09 -0.69 21.29
CA VAL A 120 26.02 -0.21 20.27
C VAL A 120 25.31 -0.01 18.93
N SER A 121 25.55 1.13 18.27
CA SER A 121 24.94 1.49 16.97
C SER A 121 25.13 0.43 15.88
N ARG A 122 26.31 -0.19 15.81
CA ARG A 122 26.60 -1.31 14.89
C ARG A 122 25.68 -2.51 15.07
N ASP A 123 25.30 -2.81 16.31
CA ASP A 123 24.42 -3.94 16.59
C ASP A 123 22.95 -3.54 16.39
N GLN A 124 22.61 -2.28 16.67
CA GLN A 124 21.31 -1.71 16.28
C GLN A 124 21.10 -1.78 14.76
N ALA A 125 22.16 -1.57 13.98
CA ALA A 125 22.14 -1.67 12.51
C ALA A 125 21.95 -3.11 11.97
N LYS A 126 21.84 -4.13 12.84
CA LYS A 126 21.53 -5.51 12.47
C LYS A 126 20.08 -5.90 12.79
N LEU A 127 19.31 -5.01 13.41
CA LEU A 127 17.92 -5.25 13.76
C LEU A 127 16.97 -4.86 12.64
N GLY A 128 15.77 -5.44 12.66
CA GLY A 128 14.68 -5.08 11.77
C GLY A 128 14.98 -5.34 10.29
N GLU A 129 14.16 -4.76 9.42
CA GLU A 129 14.30 -4.89 7.98
C GLU A 129 15.25 -3.82 7.42
N PRO A 130 16.13 -4.15 6.45
CA PRO A 130 16.87 -3.15 5.68
C PRO A 130 15.89 -2.21 4.95
N VAL A 131 16.24 -0.93 4.89
CA VAL A 131 15.49 0.08 4.14
C VAL A 131 16.42 0.78 3.17
N GLU A 132 16.03 0.81 1.90
CA GLU A 132 16.71 1.61 0.89
C GLU A 132 16.53 3.09 1.19
N ARG A 133 17.52 3.91 0.81
CA ARG A 133 17.52 5.34 1.15
C ARG A 133 16.28 6.08 0.63
N ASP A 134 15.79 5.70 -0.55
CA ASP A 134 14.62 6.31 -1.17
C ASP A 134 13.29 5.83 -0.55
N ASP A 135 13.31 4.72 0.19
CA ASP A 135 12.16 4.15 0.91
C ASP A 135 12.12 4.55 2.39
N LEU A 136 13.00 5.48 2.80
CA LEU A 136 13.07 6.00 4.15
C LEU A 136 11.76 6.64 4.56
N SER A 137 11.34 6.32 5.78
CA SER A 137 10.02 6.68 6.23
C SER A 137 10.08 6.88 7.76
N VAL A 138 9.20 7.73 8.31
CA VAL A 138 9.36 8.30 9.67
C VAL A 138 9.60 7.21 10.72
N GLY A 139 10.51 7.44 11.67
CA GLY A 139 10.82 6.47 12.73
C GLY A 139 11.80 5.37 12.34
N ASP A 140 12.23 5.28 11.07
CA ASP A 140 13.32 4.39 10.69
C ASP A 140 14.64 4.83 11.36
N LEU A 141 15.49 3.86 11.75
CA LEU A 141 16.84 4.15 12.21
C LEU A 141 17.76 4.35 11.01
N VAL A 142 18.54 5.42 11.01
CA VAL A 142 19.53 5.75 9.98
C VAL A 142 20.94 5.69 10.57
N PHE A 143 21.86 5.07 9.86
CA PHE A 143 23.20 4.73 10.35
C PHE A 143 24.28 5.34 9.48
N PHE A 144 25.34 5.83 10.13
CA PHE A 144 26.40 6.59 9.50
C PHE A 144 27.78 6.14 9.99
N ALA A 145 28.77 6.23 9.10
CA ALA A 145 30.18 6.22 9.50
C ALA A 145 30.56 7.62 10.00
N THR A 146 31.44 7.72 10.99
CA THR A 146 31.99 9.00 11.41
C THR A 146 33.48 9.03 11.14
N ASP A 147 34.09 10.21 11.22
CA ASP A 147 35.52 10.37 10.94
C ASP A 147 36.37 9.50 11.88
N GLU A 148 35.90 9.31 13.12
CA GLU A 148 36.57 8.49 14.14
C GLU A 148 36.43 6.98 13.90
N THR A 149 35.47 6.55 13.08
CA THR A 149 35.19 5.13 12.86
C THR A 149 35.69 4.60 11.53
N HIS A 150 36.36 5.42 10.72
CA HIS A 150 37.07 5.03 9.51
C HIS A 150 36.24 4.11 8.58
N GLY A 151 35.01 4.52 8.26
CA GLY A 151 34.12 3.80 7.35
C GLY A 151 33.27 2.71 8.02
N VAL A 152 33.47 2.43 9.32
CA VAL A 152 32.60 1.56 10.11
C VAL A 152 31.43 2.38 10.68
N ILE A 153 30.25 1.79 10.86
CA ILE A 153 29.12 2.48 11.52
C ILE A 153 29.56 2.97 12.92
N GLY A 154 29.48 4.28 13.09
CA GLY A 154 29.84 5.01 14.32
C GLY A 154 28.68 5.80 14.91
N HIS A 155 27.64 6.06 14.11
CA HIS A 155 26.54 6.92 14.51
C HIS A 155 25.17 6.38 14.08
N VAL A 156 24.15 6.75 14.85
CA VAL A 156 22.75 6.40 14.60
C VAL A 156 21.85 7.62 14.88
N GLY A 157 20.81 7.77 14.07
CA GLY A 157 19.74 8.73 14.27
C GLY A 157 18.37 8.13 13.96
N ILE A 158 17.31 8.85 14.31
CA ILE A 158 15.93 8.46 14.01
C ILE A 158 15.43 9.36 12.88
N TYR A 159 15.04 8.78 11.75
CA TYR A 159 14.54 9.53 10.61
C TYR A 159 13.21 10.20 10.93
N THR A 160 13.08 11.46 10.57
CA THR A 160 11.92 12.31 10.89
C THR A 160 11.15 12.75 9.65
N GLY A 161 11.49 12.19 8.49
CA GLY A 161 10.95 12.60 7.20
C GLY A 161 11.70 13.79 6.62
N SER A 162 11.40 14.12 5.35
CA SER A 162 11.90 15.30 4.65
C SER A 162 13.44 15.46 4.69
N GLY A 163 14.17 14.34 4.58
CA GLY A 163 15.64 14.36 4.58
C GLY A 163 16.27 14.73 5.92
N ARG A 164 15.55 14.58 7.04
CA ARG A 164 16.04 14.95 8.38
C ARG A 164 16.02 13.78 9.35
N MET A 165 16.96 13.79 10.28
CA MET A 165 16.96 12.92 11.46
C MET A 165 16.97 13.73 12.75
N ILE A 166 16.49 13.12 13.84
CA ILE A 166 16.77 13.54 15.22
C ILE A 166 17.82 12.61 15.82
N HIS A 167 18.86 13.19 16.43
CA HIS A 167 20.02 12.45 16.95
C HIS A 167 20.82 13.32 17.93
N THR A 168 21.85 12.76 18.56
CA THR A 168 22.84 13.51 19.34
C THR A 168 24.25 13.11 18.92
N TYR A 169 25.11 14.09 18.66
CA TYR A 169 26.52 13.93 18.23
C TYR A 169 27.26 15.25 18.40
N GLY A 170 28.39 15.24 19.11
CA GLY A 170 29.18 16.44 19.39
C GLY A 170 28.37 17.53 20.10
N ASP A 171 28.67 18.79 19.80
CA ASP A 171 28.06 19.93 20.48
C ASP A 171 26.56 20.13 20.17
N GLY A 172 25.85 20.77 21.09
CA GLY A 172 24.42 21.11 20.94
C GLY A 172 23.45 19.98 21.31
N GLY A 173 23.95 18.82 21.76
CA GLY A 173 23.12 17.74 22.29
C GLY A 173 22.18 17.12 21.26
N VAL A 174 21.01 16.66 21.73
CA VAL A 174 19.94 16.13 20.88
C VAL A 174 19.37 17.24 20.01
N LYS A 175 19.45 17.05 18.69
CA LYS A 175 19.07 18.05 17.68
C LYS A 175 18.59 17.38 16.40
N TYR A 176 18.08 18.21 15.50
CA TYR A 176 17.78 17.80 14.14
C TYR A 176 18.93 18.12 13.20
N SER A 177 19.25 17.18 12.30
CA SER A 177 20.21 17.39 11.21
C SER A 177 19.65 16.89 9.89
N ARG A 178 20.11 17.48 8.79
CA ARG A 178 19.85 16.99 7.43
C ARG A 178 20.71 15.75 7.16
N ILE A 179 20.15 14.77 6.46
CA ILE A 179 20.83 13.55 6.01
C ILE A 179 21.00 13.51 4.49
N ASP A 180 20.39 14.45 3.79
CA ASP A 180 20.34 14.63 2.34
C ASP A 180 21.15 15.86 1.88
N SER A 181 22.04 16.34 2.75
CA SER A 181 23.00 17.40 2.43
C SER A 181 24.14 17.41 3.46
N GLY A 182 25.37 17.69 3.02
CA GLY A 182 26.51 17.98 3.89
C GLY A 182 27.06 16.75 4.64
N TYR A 183 27.57 16.94 5.86
CA TYR A 183 28.34 15.94 6.61
C TYR A 183 27.69 14.55 6.67
N TRP A 184 26.37 14.48 6.96
CA TRP A 184 25.65 13.22 7.11
C TRP A 184 25.29 12.56 5.79
N GLU A 185 25.16 13.30 4.70
CA GLU A 185 24.87 12.72 3.39
C GLU A 185 26.03 11.86 2.90
N GLU A 186 27.26 12.38 3.02
CA GLU A 186 28.51 11.70 2.62
C GLU A 186 28.80 10.46 3.47
N ARG A 187 28.22 10.39 4.67
CA ARG A 187 28.50 9.39 5.69
C ARG A 187 27.40 8.35 5.86
N TYR A 188 26.33 8.45 5.08
CA TYR A 188 25.21 7.51 5.13
C TYR A 188 25.69 6.09 4.78
N VAL A 189 25.33 5.12 5.61
CA VAL A 189 25.69 3.71 5.42
C VAL A 189 24.46 2.85 5.13
N THR A 190 23.45 2.89 6.00
CA THR A 190 22.26 2.04 5.88
C THR A 190 21.10 2.55 6.75
N ALA A 191 19.91 1.98 6.58
CA ALA A 191 18.77 2.23 7.44
C ALA A 191 18.03 0.94 7.81
N ARG A 192 17.35 0.97 8.97
CA ARG A 192 16.58 -0.15 9.52
C ARG A 192 15.19 0.28 9.96
N ARG A 193 14.20 -0.55 9.63
CA ARG A 193 12.81 -0.41 10.08
C ARG A 193 12.45 -1.52 11.06
N LEU A 194 12.01 -1.12 12.25
CA LEU A 194 11.67 -2.05 13.33
C LEU A 194 10.15 -2.29 13.46
N LEU A 195 9.33 -1.37 12.98
CA LEU A 195 7.86 -1.48 13.00
C LEU A 195 7.35 -2.18 11.71
N LYS A 196 6.41 -3.12 11.84
CA LYS A 196 5.89 -4.00 10.77
C LYS A 196 4.41 -3.80 10.43
#